data_AF-B5CS00-F1
#
_entry.id   AF-B5CS00-F1
#
_cell.length_a   1.000
_cell.length_b   1.000
_cell.length_c   1.000
_cell.angle_alpha   90.00
_cell.angle_beta   90.00
_cell.angle_gamma   90.00
#
_symmetry.space_group_name_H-M   'P 1'
#
loop_
_entity.id
_entity.type
_entity.pdbx_description
1 polymer ?
#
loop_
_entity_poly.entity_id
_entity_poly.type
_entity_poly.pdbx_seq_one_letter_code
_entity_poly.pdbx_strand_id
1 'polypeptide(L)'
;MSEGQEGGVEKDYNNRNLTLEKRGINMAKKEERFEVIFRDGSQLKDEGVRQILVDKETGVNYLCWKSGYGASITPLLDSEGKVIVTK
;
A
#
# COMPACT_ATOMS: atom_id res chain seq x y z
N MET A 1 -36.86 -2.48 -20.20
CA MET A 1 -35.90 -3.28 -20.98
C MET A 1 -34.76 -2.34 -21.33
N SER A 2 -33.52 -2.48 -20.87
CA SER A 2 -32.82 -3.55 -20.18
C SER A 2 -31.67 -2.92 -19.39
N GLU A 3 -31.50 -3.33 -18.14
CA GLU A 3 -30.29 -3.10 -17.36
C GLU A 3 -29.12 -3.83 -18.01
N GLY A 4 -27.96 -3.17 -18.08
CA GLY A 4 -26.68 -3.79 -18.41
C GLY A 4 -25.67 -3.36 -17.36
N GLN A 5 -25.59 -4.12 -16.26
CA GLN A 5 -24.49 -4.05 -15.30
C GLN A 5 -23.27 -4.69 -15.95
N GLU A 6 -22.30 -3.89 -16.40
CA GLU A 6 -20.97 -4.40 -16.70
C GLU A 6 -20.15 -4.47 -15.41
N GLY A 7 -20.00 -5.69 -14.90
CA GLY A 7 -19.19 -6.01 -13.74
C GLY A 7 -17.74 -5.60 -13.94
N GLY A 8 -17.31 -4.59 -13.18
CA GLY A 8 -15.91 -4.27 -13.01
C GLY A 8 -15.24 -5.41 -12.23
N VAL A 9 -14.32 -6.11 -12.88
CA VAL A 9 -13.42 -7.05 -12.21
C VAL A 9 -12.57 -6.26 -11.21
N GLU A 10 -12.93 -6.35 -9.93
CA GLU A 10 -12.10 -5.92 -8.81
C GLU A 10 -10.80 -6.73 -8.85
N LYS A 11 -9.75 -6.13 -9.42
CA LYS A 11 -8.41 -6.72 -9.37
C LYS A 11 -7.86 -6.48 -7.97
N ASP A 12 -8.18 -7.41 -7.07
CA ASP A 12 -7.53 -7.59 -5.78
C ASP A 12 -6.03 -7.83 -5.99
N TYR A 13 -5.25 -6.74 -6.03
CA TYR A 13 -3.79 -6.79 -6.06
C TYR A 13 -3.19 -7.48 -4.81
N ASN A 14 -4.01 -7.74 -3.79
CA ASN A 14 -3.65 -8.47 -2.58
C ASN A 14 -3.71 -10.01 -2.75
N ASN A 15 -4.19 -10.54 -3.88
CA ASN A 15 -4.39 -11.98 -4.09
C ASN A 15 -3.28 -12.71 -4.88
N ARG A 16 -2.07 -12.14 -4.99
CA ARG A 16 -0.94 -12.86 -5.63
C ARG A 16 -0.50 -14.12 -4.87
N ASN A 17 -0.97 -14.32 -3.64
CA ASN A 17 -0.61 -15.48 -2.82
C ASN A 17 -1.55 -16.69 -3.01
N LEU A 18 -2.80 -16.50 -3.45
CA LEU A 18 -3.79 -17.60 -3.53
C LEU A 18 -3.58 -18.56 -4.71
N THR A 19 -2.91 -18.12 -5.78
CA THR A 19 -2.58 -18.97 -6.95
C THR A 19 -1.34 -19.82 -6.75
N LEU A 20 -0.50 -19.52 -5.75
CA LEU A 20 0.78 -20.20 -5.51
C LEU A 20 0.63 -21.47 -4.65
N GLU A 21 -0.35 -21.54 -3.74
CA GLU A 21 -0.50 -22.71 -2.85
C GLU A 21 -0.95 -23.99 -3.57
N LYS A 22 -1.61 -23.88 -4.73
CA LYS A 22 -2.11 -25.05 -5.49
C LYS A 22 -1.04 -25.82 -6.27
N ARG A 23 0.21 -25.35 -6.32
CA ARG A 23 1.34 -26.06 -6.95
C ARG A 23 2.49 -26.06 -5.96
N GLY A 24 2.83 -27.22 -5.40
CA GLY A 24 3.82 -27.40 -4.33
C GLY A 24 5.22 -26.90 -4.65
N ILE A 25 5.39 -25.58 -4.67
CA ILE A 25 6.65 -24.87 -4.72
C ILE A 25 6.70 -24.07 -3.42
N ASN A 26 7.50 -24.52 -2.46
CA ASN A 26 7.85 -23.72 -1.28
C ASN A 26 8.71 -22.55 -1.75
N MET A 27 8.06 -21.47 -2.20
CA MET A 27 8.73 -20.20 -2.39
C MET A 27 8.89 -19.59 -1.00
N ALA A 28 10.14 -19.49 -0.54
CA ALA A 28 10.45 -18.70 0.65
C ALA A 28 9.78 -17.32 0.49
N LYS A 29 8.87 -16.96 1.41
CA LYS A 29 8.24 -15.64 1.39
C LYS A 29 9.37 -14.63 1.54
N LYS A 30 9.59 -13.83 0.50
CA LYS A 30 10.51 -12.69 0.59
C LYS A 30 9.91 -11.74 1.63
N GLU A 31 10.66 -11.44 2.66
CA GLU A 31 10.27 -10.45 3.66
C GLU A 31 10.09 -9.09 2.95
N GLU A 32 8.91 -8.49 3.08
CA GLU A 32 8.63 -7.17 2.51
C GLU A 32 9.46 -6.12 3.25
N ARG A 33 10.20 -5.24 2.56
CA ARG A 33 11.03 -4.23 3.23
C ARG A 33 10.21 -3.16 3.95
N PHE A 34 9.07 -2.78 3.40
CA PHE A 34 8.22 -1.71 3.93
C PHE A 34 6.99 -2.28 4.61
N GLU A 35 6.69 -1.76 5.79
CA GLU A 35 5.48 -2.09 6.54
C GLU A 35 4.48 -0.93 6.48
N VAL A 36 3.20 -1.22 6.22
CA VAL A 36 2.13 -0.22 6.29
C VAL A 36 1.62 -0.19 7.73
N ILE A 37 1.94 0.86 8.48
CA ILE A 37 1.51 1.00 9.88
C ILE A 37 0.22 1.83 10.03
N PHE A 38 -0.14 2.57 8.99
CA PHE A 38 -1.39 3.33 8.94
C PHE A 38 -1.88 3.42 7.49
N ARG A 39 -3.20 3.41 7.33
CA ARG A 39 -3.88 3.63 6.05
C ARG A 39 -5.20 4.33 6.30
N ASP A 40 -5.49 5.36 5.52
CA ASP A 40 -6.77 6.05 5.49
C ASP A 40 -7.16 6.44 4.05
N GLY A 41 -8.37 6.96 3.90
CA GLY A 41 -8.92 7.36 2.60
C GLY A 41 -9.44 6.20 1.75
N SER A 42 -9.70 6.46 0.48
CA SER A 42 -10.23 5.49 -0.48
C SER A 42 -9.77 5.78 -1.90
N GLN A 43 -9.51 4.73 -2.68
CA GLN A 43 -9.16 4.86 -4.10
C GLN A 43 -10.30 5.42 -4.95
N LEU A 44 -11.55 5.30 -4.47
CA LEU A 44 -12.75 5.75 -5.18
C LEU A 44 -13.10 7.22 -4.90
N LYS A 45 -12.40 7.86 -3.96
CA LYS A 45 -12.63 9.26 -3.59
C LYS A 45 -11.52 10.14 -4.14
N ASP A 46 -11.86 11.39 -4.43
CA ASP A 46 -10.90 12.39 -4.90
C ASP A 46 -9.75 12.62 -3.93
N GLU A 47 -9.99 12.47 -2.62
CA GLU A 47 -8.96 12.58 -1.59
C GLU A 47 -7.89 11.46 -1.66
N GLY A 48 -8.16 10.36 -2.35
CA GLY A 48 -7.25 9.23 -2.52
C GLY A 48 -7.01 8.42 -1.25
N VAL A 49 -5.96 7.60 -1.27
CA VAL A 49 -5.47 6.78 -0.14
C VAL A 49 -4.18 7.37 0.38
N ARG A 50 -4.06 7.56 1.70
CA ARG A 50 -2.79 7.88 2.33
C ARG A 50 -2.36 6.73 3.23
N GLN A 51 -1.07 6.54 3.34
CA GLN A 51 -0.46 5.47 4.12
C GLN A 51 0.77 6.00 4.83
N ILE A 52 1.02 5.47 6.03
CA ILE A 52 2.33 5.58 6.67
C ILE A 52 3.08 4.28 6.47
N LEU A 53 4.26 4.37 5.87
CA LEU A 53 5.17 3.25 5.64
C LEU A 53 6.36 3.35 6.59
N VAL A 54 6.79 2.24 7.19
CA VAL A 54 8.07 2.11 7.89
C VAL A 54 9.01 1.29 7.02
N ASP A 55 10.19 1.83 6.71
CA ASP A 55 11.29 1.06 6.12
C ASP A 55 11.96 0.22 7.20
N LYS A 56 11.80 -1.10 7.16
CA LYS A 56 12.36 -1.99 8.20
C LYS A 56 13.89 -2.06 8.21
N GLU A 57 14.57 -1.60 7.14
CA GLU A 57 16.03 -1.54 7.13
C GLU A 57 16.58 -0.29 7.84
N THR A 58 15.89 0.85 7.72
CA THR A 58 16.38 2.14 8.22
C THR A 58 15.59 2.68 9.41
N GLY A 59 14.38 2.17 9.62
CA GLY A 59 13.37 2.67 10.54
C GLY A 59 12.65 3.94 10.07
N VAL A 60 13.00 4.52 8.92
CA VAL A 60 12.41 5.79 8.46
C VAL A 60 10.92 5.64 8.16
N ASN A 61 10.14 6.63 8.61
CA ASN A 61 8.70 6.69 8.40
C ASN A 61 8.38 7.60 7.19
N TYR A 62 7.50 7.15 6.31
CA TYR A 62 7.09 7.89 5.10
C TYR A 62 5.58 8.08 5.05
N LEU A 63 5.14 9.27 4.64
CA LEU A 63 3.78 9.48 4.14
C LEU A 63 3.77 9.16 2.64
N CYS A 64 2.95 8.19 2.25
CA CYS A 64 2.63 7.88 0.86
C CYS A 64 1.20 8.35 0.58
N TRP A 65 1.00 9.08 -0.52
CA TRP A 65 -0.32 9.54 -0.94
C TRP A 65 -0.56 9.19 -2.40
N LYS A 66 -1.64 8.44 -2.66
CA LYS A 66 -2.10 8.12 -4.01
C LYS A 66 -3.49 8.70 -4.22
N SER A 67 -3.65 9.60 -5.18
CA SER A 67 -4.95 10.17 -5.58
C SER A 67 -5.05 10.22 -7.11
N GLY A 68 -6.16 9.73 -7.66
CA GLY A 68 -6.36 9.58 -9.09
C GLY A 68 -5.21 8.82 -9.77
N TYR A 69 -4.60 9.45 -10.77
CA TYR A 69 -3.43 8.94 -11.49
C TYR A 69 -2.07 9.40 -10.91
N GLY A 70 -2.09 10.16 -9.82
CA GLY A 70 -0.90 10.68 -9.15
C GLY A 70 -0.50 9.88 -7.91
N ALA A 71 0.79 9.90 -7.60
CA ALA A 71 1.34 9.38 -6.35
C ALA A 71 2.50 10.24 -5.86
N SER A 72 2.64 10.37 -4.55
CA SER A 72 3.77 11.02 -3.90
C SER A 72 4.22 10.25 -2.65
N ILE A 73 5.48 10.45 -2.29
CA ILE A 73 6.07 9.92 -1.06
C ILE A 73 7.01 10.97 -0.46
N THR A 74 6.94 11.16 0.86
CA THR A 74 7.84 12.05 1.61
C THR A 74 8.17 11.45 2.97
N PRO A 75 9.40 11.62 3.50
CA PRO A 75 9.68 11.32 4.89
C PRO A 75 8.79 12.15 5.82
N LEU A 76 8.35 11.55 6.92
CA LEU A 76 7.73 12.30 8.01
C LEU A 76 8.82 13.00 8.82
N LEU A 77 8.55 14.25 9.19
CA LEU A 77 9.45 15.07 9.98
C LEU A 77 8.86 15.32 11.37
N ASP A 78 9.72 15.40 12.37
CA ASP A 78 9.36 15.86 13.71
C ASP A 78 9.27 17.39 13.77
N SER A 79 8.98 17.93 14.96
CA SER A 79 8.86 19.37 15.19
C SER A 79 10.16 20.16 14.97
N GLU A 80 11.31 19.50 14.92
CA GLU A 80 12.61 20.12 14.64
C GLU A 80 12.99 20.00 13.15
N GLY A 81 12.14 19.38 12.33
CA GLY A 81 12.41 19.13 10.91
C GLY A 81 13.33 17.94 10.66
N LYS A 82 13.57 17.08 11.67
CA LYS A 82 14.34 15.84 11.50
C LYS A 82 13.44 14.69 11.08
N VAL A 83 14.00 13.73 10.37
CA VAL A 83 13.27 12.54 9.93
C VAL A 83 12.85 11.67 11.12
N ILE A 84 11.58 11.24 11.13
CA ILE A 84 11.06 10.30 12.14
C ILE A 84 11.55 8.88 11.83
N VAL A 85 12.12 8.23 12.85
CA VAL A 85 12.64 6.86 12.79
C VAL A 85 12.02 6.01 13.90
N THR A 86 11.47 4.85 13.55
CA THR A 86 10.92 3.83 14.46
C THR A 86 11.83 2.61 14.45
N LYS A 87 12.27 2.15 15.62
CA LYS A 87 13.11 0.95 15.80
C LYS A 87 12.33 -0.19 16.42
#